data_AF-T1D0U4-F1
#
_entry.id   AF-T1D0U4-F1
#
_cell.length_a   1.000
_cell.length_b   1.000
_cell.length_c   1.000
_cell.angle_alpha   90.00
_cell.angle_beta   90.00
_cell.angle_gamma   90.00
#
_symmetry.space_group_name_H-M   'P 1'
#
loop_
_entity.id
_entity.type
_entity.pdbx_description
1 polymer ?
#
loop_
_entity_poly.entity_id
_entity_poly.type
_entity_poly.pdbx_seq_one_letter_code
_entity_poly.pdbx_strand_id
1 'polypeptide(L)'
;MRKTLPLGIFILALGFVGLGHLYADNAAITEVFKSRGYDVKIISTQDSGLKDFEFVIVAQENFWIPFLASQSKKVLIGVTPDTILSEDSGFSKHLTETIQKVRDHNQTITDNAVVAIFEKYKINVVHFAGKNAKSEYLVLDINCPHCQTEITQNFAKRLKSGANVYVLVAGVLGMDSAKKAATFYQEIESKKSDKEKQDYINEVFSKGIKPKDNIDITRIMNITIELGAAGLRGVPYVIER
;
A
#
# COMPACT_ATOMS: atom_id res chain seq x y z
N MET A 1 62.03 -28.31 45.12
CA MET A 1 61.62 -26.89 44.97
C MET A 1 61.70 -26.47 43.50
N ARG A 2 60.57 -26.37 42.78
CA ARG A 2 60.27 -25.26 41.85
C ARG A 2 58.82 -25.39 41.37
N LYS A 3 58.06 -24.31 41.56
CA LYS A 3 56.64 -24.11 41.23
C LYS A 3 56.51 -23.47 39.84
N THR A 4 55.35 -23.73 39.19
CA THR A 4 54.55 -22.83 38.30
C THR A 4 55.21 -22.36 36.98
N LEU A 5 54.54 -22.18 35.83
CA LEU A 5 53.18 -21.71 35.51
C LEU A 5 52.85 -22.02 34.01
N PRO A 6 51.58 -22.21 33.59
CA PRO A 6 51.21 -22.42 32.19
C PRO A 6 51.05 -21.09 31.42
N LEU A 7 51.47 -21.06 30.15
CA LEU A 7 51.37 -19.89 29.28
C LEU A 7 50.04 -19.91 28.49
N GLY A 8 49.11 -19.08 28.95
CA GLY A 8 48.33 -18.15 28.12
C GLY A 8 47.42 -18.70 27.01
N ILE A 9 46.13 -18.82 27.33
CA ILE A 9 45.03 -18.77 26.36
C ILE A 9 44.96 -17.36 25.78
N PHE A 10 45.15 -17.22 24.47
CA PHE A 10 44.87 -15.99 23.72
C PHE A 10 43.37 -15.97 23.38
N ILE A 11 42.58 -15.15 24.10
CA ILE A 11 41.15 -14.99 23.82
C ILE A 11 40.96 -13.96 22.69
N LEU A 12 40.28 -14.43 21.65
CA LEU A 12 39.75 -13.69 20.50
C LEU A 12 38.78 -12.60 20.98
N ALA A 13 39.17 -11.33 20.91
CA ALA A 13 38.32 -10.17 21.24
C ALA A 13 38.20 -9.23 20.03
N LEU A 14 37.51 -9.67 18.96
CA LEU A 14 37.27 -8.84 17.77
C LEU A 14 35.82 -8.91 17.24
N GLY A 15 34.88 -9.50 17.98
CA GLY A 15 33.49 -9.71 17.52
C GLY A 15 32.41 -8.80 18.12
N PHE A 16 32.69 -8.00 19.15
CA PHE A 16 31.63 -7.35 19.96
C PHE A 16 31.39 -5.85 19.71
N VAL A 17 32.25 -5.16 18.95
CA VAL A 17 32.16 -3.68 18.82
C VAL A 17 31.04 -3.24 17.87
N GLY A 18 30.74 -4.00 16.80
CA GLY A 18 29.71 -3.62 15.82
C GLY A 18 28.27 -3.76 16.32
N LEU A 19 27.99 -4.74 17.20
CA LEU A 19 26.64 -4.96 17.72
C LEU A 19 26.24 -3.85 18.71
N GLY A 20 27.16 -3.42 19.59
CA GLY A 20 26.87 -2.40 20.61
C GLY A 20 26.45 -1.04 20.02
N HIS A 21 27.05 -0.62 18.90
CA HIS A 21 26.68 0.61 18.22
C HIS A 21 25.30 0.52 17.54
N LEU A 22 25.00 -0.59 16.87
CA LEU A 22 23.68 -0.79 16.25
C LEU A 22 22.54 -0.77 17.29
N TYR A 23 22.75 -1.38 18.46
CA TYR A 23 21.77 -1.37 19.55
C TYR A 23 21.56 0.03 20.13
N ALA A 24 22.64 0.80 20.32
CA ALA A 24 22.57 2.16 20.85
C ALA A 24 21.85 3.12 19.87
N ASP A 25 22.17 3.03 18.58
CA ASP A 25 21.53 3.83 17.53
C ASP A 25 20.03 3.53 17.44
N ASN A 26 19.67 2.25 17.48
CA ASN A 26 18.27 1.83 17.47
C ASN A 26 17.50 2.35 18.69
N ALA A 27 18.11 2.35 19.87
CA ALA A 27 17.49 2.89 21.08
C ALA A 27 17.24 4.39 20.95
N ALA A 28 18.21 5.16 20.43
CA ALA A 28 18.08 6.60 20.25
C ALA A 28 16.94 6.97 19.28
N ILE A 29 16.87 6.31 18.11
CA ILE A 29 15.81 6.52 17.13
C ILE A 29 14.44 6.17 17.74
N THR A 30 14.34 5.03 18.42
CA THR A 30 13.08 4.57 19.04
C THR A 30 12.59 5.57 20.11
N GLU A 31 13.49 6.19 20.85
CA GLU A 31 13.15 7.21 21.86
C GLU A 31 12.54 8.48 21.23
N VAL A 32 12.98 8.87 20.03
CA VAL A 32 12.37 10.01 19.29
C VAL A 32 10.88 9.76 19.02
N PHE A 33 10.49 8.52 18.69
CA PHE A 33 9.09 8.15 18.47
C PHE A 33 8.33 7.98 19.79
N LYS A 34 8.91 7.29 20.77
CA LYS A 34 8.27 7.04 22.07
C LYS A 34 7.94 8.32 22.82
N SER A 35 8.84 9.29 22.82
CA SER A 35 8.61 10.62 23.42
C SER A 35 7.43 11.39 22.81
N ARG A 36 6.92 10.96 21.66
CA ARG A 36 5.75 11.53 20.96
C ARG A 36 4.52 10.60 20.97
N GLY A 37 4.59 9.50 21.72
CA GLY A 37 3.49 8.53 21.84
C GLY A 37 3.38 7.55 20.67
N TYR A 38 4.42 7.40 19.84
CA TYR A 38 4.46 6.41 18.78
C TYR A 38 5.27 5.18 19.19
N ASP A 39 4.70 4.00 18.97
CA ASP A 39 5.44 2.74 19.04
C ASP A 39 5.84 2.32 17.63
N VAL A 40 7.13 2.11 17.44
CA VAL A 40 7.72 1.77 16.13
C VAL A 40 8.78 0.69 16.28
N LYS A 41 8.96 -0.08 15.22
CA LYS A 41 10.06 -1.03 15.08
C LYS A 41 11.01 -0.57 13.99
N ILE A 42 12.30 -0.50 14.28
CA ILE A 42 13.30 -0.22 13.24
C ILE A 42 13.44 -1.45 12.34
N ILE A 43 13.26 -1.25 11.03
CA ILE A 43 13.32 -2.30 10.01
C ILE A 43 14.72 -2.36 9.42
N SER A 44 15.27 -1.21 9.05
CA SER A 44 16.63 -1.13 8.54
C SER A 44 17.20 0.28 8.67
N THR A 45 18.51 0.33 8.79
CA THR A 45 19.32 1.53 8.65
C THR A 45 20.29 1.30 7.50
N GLN A 46 20.40 2.26 6.59
CA GLN A 46 21.22 2.16 5.39
C GLN A 46 21.86 3.50 5.05
N ASP A 47 23.04 3.45 4.43
CA ASP A 47 23.74 4.65 3.98
C ASP A 47 22.84 5.48 3.06
N SER A 48 22.88 6.80 3.24
CA SER A 48 22.19 7.73 2.35
C SER A 48 23.11 8.24 1.24
N GLY A 49 24.43 8.08 1.36
CA GLY A 49 25.42 8.75 0.52
C GLY A 49 25.75 10.18 0.99
N LEU A 50 25.04 10.71 1.99
CA LEU A 50 25.37 11.97 2.65
C LEU A 50 26.20 11.71 3.91
N LYS A 51 27.18 12.57 4.17
CA LYS A 51 28.08 12.44 5.33
C LYS A 51 27.34 12.42 6.67
N ASP A 52 26.29 13.24 6.81
CA ASP A 52 25.67 13.51 8.12
C ASP A 52 24.29 12.89 8.28
N PHE A 53 23.84 12.11 7.29
CA PHE A 53 22.53 11.47 7.28
C PHE A 53 22.60 10.02 6.82
N GLU A 54 21.64 9.24 7.27
CA GLU A 54 21.39 7.88 6.81
C GLU A 54 19.89 7.71 6.58
N PHE A 55 19.50 6.74 5.75
CA PHE A 55 18.11 6.33 5.68
C PHE A 55 17.79 5.35 6.80
N VAL A 56 16.69 5.59 7.48
CA VAL A 56 16.09 4.70 8.47
C VAL A 56 14.69 4.36 8.01
N ILE A 57 14.38 3.08 7.90
CA ILE A 57 13.03 2.59 7.68
C ILE A 57 12.50 2.08 9.02
N VAL A 58 11.37 2.62 9.45
CA VAL A 58 10.64 2.13 10.62
C VAL A 58 9.33 1.49 10.19
N ALA A 59 8.86 0.52 10.94
CA ALA A 59 7.50 0.01 10.85
C ALA A 59 6.66 0.63 11.96
N GLN A 60 5.53 1.19 11.57
CA GLN A 60 4.43 1.50 12.45
C GLN A 60 3.28 0.56 12.07
N GLU A 61 2.90 -0.30 13.01
CA GLU A 61 2.11 -1.51 12.69
C GLU A 61 2.80 -2.32 11.58
N ASN A 62 2.17 -2.44 10.41
CA ASN A 62 2.71 -3.17 9.25
C ASN A 62 3.22 -2.27 8.12
N PHE A 63 3.02 -0.95 8.22
CA PHE A 63 3.45 0.00 7.21
C PHE A 63 4.86 0.49 7.48
N TRP A 64 5.69 0.51 6.43
CA TRP A 64 7.03 1.04 6.46
C TRP A 64 7.03 2.53 6.15
N ILE A 65 7.82 3.28 6.90
CA ILE A 65 7.94 4.74 6.78
C ILE A 65 9.45 5.07 6.72
N PRO A 66 9.93 5.71 5.64
CA PRO A 66 11.33 6.06 5.50
C PRO A 66 11.61 7.46 6.09
N PHE A 67 12.74 7.58 6.75
CA PHE A 67 13.25 8.81 7.33
C PHE A 67 14.71 9.00 6.94
N LEU A 68 15.15 10.25 6.85
CA LEU A 68 16.56 10.62 6.99
C LEU A 68 16.84 10.90 8.46
N ALA A 69 17.76 10.14 9.04
CA ALA A 69 18.22 10.34 10.41
C ALA A 69 19.56 11.08 10.40
N SER A 70 19.68 12.13 11.22
CA SER A 70 20.98 12.77 11.45
C SER A 70 21.96 11.80 12.13
N GLN A 71 23.27 12.03 12.06
CA GLN A 71 24.25 11.21 12.80
C GLN A 71 23.94 11.08 14.30
N SER A 72 23.44 12.15 14.92
CA SER A 72 23.05 12.15 16.34
C SER A 72 21.79 11.32 16.65
N LYS A 73 21.09 10.83 15.62
CA LYS A 73 19.82 10.07 15.67
C LYS A 73 18.66 10.77 16.37
N LYS A 74 18.79 12.06 16.68
CA LYS A 74 17.79 12.88 17.38
C LYS A 74 16.88 13.67 16.43
N VAL A 75 17.28 13.81 15.15
CA VAL A 75 16.51 14.46 14.11
C VAL A 75 16.15 13.42 13.07
N LEU A 76 14.85 13.28 12.80
CA LEU A 76 14.29 12.41 11.78
C LEU A 76 13.48 13.28 10.82
N ILE A 77 13.80 13.22 9.53
CA ILE A 77 13.10 13.94 8.46
C ILE A 77 12.35 12.92 7.62
N GLY A 78 11.02 13.03 7.56
CA GLY A 78 10.21 12.12 6.76
C GLY A 78 10.56 12.21 5.28
N VAL A 79 10.70 11.06 4.62
CA VAL A 79 10.99 10.97 3.19
C VAL A 79 9.68 10.66 2.46
N THR A 80 9.27 11.58 1.59
CA THR A 80 8.13 11.36 0.69
C THR A 80 8.58 11.34 -0.77
N PRO A 81 7.89 10.58 -1.64
CA PRO A 81 8.10 10.69 -3.08
C PRO A 81 7.99 12.13 -3.55
N ASP A 82 8.85 12.53 -4.49
CA ASP A 82 8.78 13.78 -5.25
C ASP A 82 8.97 15.11 -4.48
N THR A 83 9.28 15.06 -3.18
CA THR A 83 9.53 16.28 -2.37
C THR A 83 11.00 16.51 -2.06
N ILE A 84 11.86 15.51 -2.22
CA ILE A 84 13.30 15.61 -2.02
C ILE A 84 13.97 15.69 -3.39
N LEU A 85 14.65 16.82 -3.64
CA LEU A 85 15.37 17.09 -4.89
C LEU A 85 16.86 17.14 -4.60
N SER A 86 17.65 16.46 -5.42
CA SER A 86 19.11 16.40 -5.27
C SER A 86 19.80 16.24 -6.61
N GLU A 87 20.87 17.01 -6.81
CA GLU A 87 21.82 16.82 -7.93
C GLU A 87 22.90 15.78 -7.61
N ASP A 88 23.03 15.37 -6.34
CA ASP A 88 23.92 14.29 -5.93
C ASP A 88 23.36 12.94 -6.40
N SER A 89 24.05 12.31 -7.35
CA SER A 89 23.60 11.07 -7.98
C SER A 89 23.68 9.85 -7.06
N GLY A 90 24.59 9.85 -6.09
CA GLY A 90 24.72 8.78 -5.10
C GLY A 90 23.52 8.79 -4.15
N PHE A 91 23.22 9.95 -3.58
CA PHE A 91 22.04 10.14 -2.74
C PHE A 91 20.74 9.88 -3.50
N SER A 92 20.59 10.42 -4.72
CA SER A 92 19.37 10.22 -5.52
C SER A 92 19.11 8.75 -5.85
N LYS A 93 20.18 7.96 -6.08
CA LYS A 93 20.07 6.51 -6.25
C LYS A 93 19.57 5.83 -4.97
N HIS A 94 20.21 6.08 -3.83
CA HIS A 94 19.81 5.49 -2.55
C HIS A 94 18.40 5.90 -2.11
N LEU A 95 18.01 7.15 -2.37
CA LEU A 95 16.66 7.66 -2.14
C LEU A 95 15.63 6.87 -2.95
N THR A 96 15.86 6.71 -4.24
CA THR A 96 14.96 5.99 -5.15
C THR A 96 14.80 4.53 -4.73
N GLU A 97 15.90 3.85 -4.41
CA GLU A 97 15.88 2.46 -3.93
C GLU A 97 15.12 2.32 -2.61
N THR A 98 15.32 3.26 -1.68
CA THR A 98 14.62 3.28 -0.38
C THR A 98 13.11 3.47 -0.56
N ILE A 99 12.71 4.48 -1.34
CA ILE A 99 11.30 4.78 -1.62
C ILE A 99 10.63 3.59 -2.32
N GLN A 100 11.28 3.02 -3.33
CA GLN A 100 10.79 1.85 -4.05
C GLN A 100 10.55 0.68 -3.10
N LYS A 101 11.54 0.33 -2.28
CA LYS A 101 11.45 -0.77 -1.30
C LYS A 101 10.29 -0.58 -0.32
N VAL A 102 10.14 0.64 0.23
CA VAL A 102 9.02 0.95 1.13
C VAL A 102 7.68 0.87 0.41
N ARG A 103 7.61 1.41 -0.81
CA ARG A 103 6.38 1.39 -1.62
C ARG A 103 5.94 -0.04 -1.91
N ASP A 104 6.86 -0.92 -2.32
CA ASP A 104 6.54 -2.30 -2.68
C ASP A 104 6.04 -3.11 -1.47
N HIS A 105 6.66 -2.92 -0.30
CA HIS A 105 6.19 -3.51 0.95
C HIS A 105 4.79 -3.02 1.31
N ASN A 106 4.59 -1.69 1.35
CA ASN A 106 3.31 -1.09 1.73
C ASN A 106 2.20 -1.45 0.74
N GLN A 107 2.51 -1.50 -0.56
CA GLN A 107 1.56 -1.92 -1.59
C GLN A 107 1.14 -3.37 -1.38
N THR A 108 2.07 -4.27 -1.04
CA THR A 108 1.73 -5.68 -0.72
C THR A 108 0.78 -5.78 0.48
N ILE A 109 0.99 -4.97 1.52
CA ILE A 109 0.10 -4.91 2.68
C ILE A 109 -1.29 -4.42 2.27
N THR A 110 -1.37 -3.30 1.53
CA THR A 110 -2.63 -2.75 1.03
C THR A 110 -3.35 -3.73 0.12
N ASP A 111 -2.66 -4.36 -0.83
CA ASP A 111 -3.24 -5.32 -1.78
C ASP A 111 -3.86 -6.51 -1.05
N ASN A 112 -3.20 -7.04 -0.04
CA ASN A 112 -3.73 -8.14 0.77
C ASN A 112 -4.98 -7.72 1.55
N ALA A 113 -4.97 -6.53 2.15
CA ALA A 113 -6.11 -6.01 2.91
C ALA A 113 -7.30 -5.69 1.98
N VAL A 114 -7.05 -5.12 0.80
CA VAL A 114 -8.08 -4.85 -0.22
C VAL A 114 -8.68 -6.16 -0.73
N VAL A 115 -7.88 -7.18 -1.06
CA VAL A 115 -8.41 -8.49 -1.49
C VAL A 115 -9.27 -9.14 -0.38
N ALA A 116 -8.90 -8.99 0.89
CA ALA A 116 -9.75 -9.46 1.99
C ALA A 116 -11.13 -8.76 2.03
N ILE A 117 -11.21 -7.49 1.62
CA ILE A 117 -12.49 -6.76 1.48
C ILE A 117 -13.33 -7.34 0.34
N PHE A 118 -12.72 -7.72 -0.80
CA PHE A 118 -13.45 -8.43 -1.87
C PHE A 118 -14.06 -9.74 -1.35
N GLU A 119 -13.32 -10.50 -0.55
CA GLU A 119 -13.82 -11.74 0.06
C GLU A 119 -14.92 -11.52 1.10
N LYS A 120 -14.83 -10.44 1.88
CA LYS A 120 -15.84 -10.06 2.87
C LYS A 120 -17.14 -9.56 2.22
N TYR A 121 -17.02 -8.80 1.13
CA TYR A 121 -18.14 -8.15 0.44
C TYR A 121 -18.47 -8.80 -0.91
N LYS A 122 -18.40 -10.14 -1.00
CA LYS A 122 -18.65 -10.91 -2.25
C LYS A 122 -19.94 -10.52 -2.98
N ILE A 123 -21.00 -10.17 -2.26
CA ILE A 123 -22.27 -9.74 -2.84
C ILE A 123 -22.17 -8.40 -3.59
N ASN A 124 -21.17 -7.57 -3.28
CA ASN A 124 -20.86 -6.31 -3.95
C ASN A 124 -19.69 -6.46 -4.93
N VAL A 125 -19.28 -7.69 -5.27
CA VAL A 125 -18.25 -7.93 -6.27
C VAL A 125 -18.88 -8.42 -7.54
N VAL A 126 -18.67 -7.69 -8.63
CA VAL A 126 -19.04 -8.15 -9.97
C VAL A 126 -17.90 -9.01 -10.50
N HIS A 127 -18.13 -10.31 -10.56
CA HIS A 127 -17.15 -11.28 -11.01
C HIS A 127 -17.39 -11.70 -12.46
N PHE A 128 -16.32 -11.70 -13.26
CA PHE A 128 -16.23 -12.25 -14.60
C PHE A 128 -15.25 -13.42 -14.58
N ALA A 129 -15.75 -14.62 -14.86
CA ALA A 129 -14.94 -15.83 -14.79
C ALA A 129 -13.91 -15.89 -15.93
N GLY A 130 -12.66 -16.16 -15.55
CA GLY A 130 -11.55 -16.36 -16.47
C GLY A 130 -11.42 -17.80 -16.97
N LYS A 131 -10.46 -18.02 -17.86
CA LYS A 131 -10.04 -19.35 -18.34
C LYS A 131 -8.74 -19.82 -17.69
N ASN A 132 -8.02 -18.95 -16.99
CA ASN A 132 -6.76 -19.26 -16.32
C ASN A 132 -6.85 -18.92 -14.82
N ALA A 133 -5.79 -19.26 -14.08
CA ALA A 133 -5.74 -19.10 -12.62
C ALA A 133 -5.45 -17.66 -12.15
N LYS A 134 -5.14 -16.72 -13.07
CA LYS A 134 -4.84 -15.33 -12.71
C LYS A 134 -6.09 -14.60 -12.27
N SER A 135 -5.94 -13.61 -11.41
CA SER A 135 -7.02 -12.78 -10.88
C SER A 135 -6.65 -11.30 -10.94
N GLU A 136 -7.57 -10.49 -11.43
CA GLU A 136 -7.47 -9.04 -11.45
C GLU A 136 -8.59 -8.44 -10.59
N TYR A 137 -8.22 -7.59 -9.63
CA TYR A 137 -9.16 -6.92 -8.72
C TYR A 137 -9.15 -5.43 -9.03
N LEU A 138 -10.33 -4.85 -9.27
CA LEU A 138 -10.50 -3.45 -9.61
C LEU A 138 -11.40 -2.77 -8.58
N VAL A 139 -10.86 -1.77 -7.88
CA VAL A 139 -11.67 -0.83 -7.09
C VAL A 139 -11.86 0.43 -7.92
N LEU A 140 -13.12 0.78 -8.17
CA LEU A 140 -13.50 1.87 -9.06
C LEU A 140 -14.47 2.84 -8.38
N ASP A 141 -14.49 4.08 -8.85
CA ASP A 141 -15.50 5.07 -8.49
C ASP A 141 -16.11 5.67 -9.76
N ILE A 142 -17.44 5.71 -9.84
CA ILE A 142 -18.18 6.15 -11.04
C ILE A 142 -17.86 7.61 -11.40
N ASN A 143 -17.55 8.46 -10.41
CA ASN A 143 -17.22 9.86 -10.63
C ASN A 143 -15.73 10.09 -10.93
N CYS A 144 -14.90 9.04 -10.94
CA CYS A 144 -13.47 9.18 -11.21
C CYS A 144 -13.19 9.12 -12.72
N PRO A 145 -12.64 10.20 -13.34
CA PRO A 145 -12.31 10.20 -14.76
C PRO A 145 -11.31 9.11 -15.15
N HIS A 146 -10.35 8.82 -14.29
CA HIS A 146 -9.40 7.73 -14.54
C HIS A 146 -10.06 6.34 -14.47
N CYS A 147 -11.09 6.15 -13.64
CA CYS A 147 -11.87 4.91 -13.64
C CYS A 147 -12.70 4.78 -14.92
N GLN A 148 -13.24 5.89 -15.44
CA GLN A 148 -13.90 5.90 -16.73
C GLN A 148 -12.93 5.51 -17.86
N THR A 149 -11.72 6.07 -17.89
CA THR A 149 -10.68 5.67 -18.85
C THR A 149 -10.36 4.18 -18.73
N GLU A 150 -10.18 3.70 -17.50
CA GLU A 150 -9.89 2.29 -17.23
C GLU A 150 -10.98 1.36 -17.78
N ILE A 151 -12.25 1.70 -17.56
CA ILE A 151 -13.36 0.91 -18.09
C ILE A 151 -13.45 1.00 -19.62
N THR A 152 -13.44 2.21 -20.16
CA THR A 152 -13.67 2.42 -21.61
C THR A 152 -12.53 1.93 -22.50
N GLN A 153 -11.29 1.89 -22.00
CA GLN A 153 -10.11 1.56 -22.81
C GLN A 153 -9.50 0.20 -22.48
N ASN A 154 -9.55 -0.24 -21.22
CA ASN A 154 -8.78 -1.39 -20.75
C ASN A 154 -9.65 -2.59 -20.36
N PHE A 155 -10.89 -2.38 -19.92
CA PHE A 155 -11.73 -3.46 -19.39
C PHE A 155 -11.98 -4.60 -20.40
N ALA A 156 -12.26 -4.27 -21.66
CA ALA A 156 -12.44 -5.29 -22.70
C ALA A 156 -11.16 -6.10 -22.97
N LYS A 157 -9.97 -5.51 -22.76
CA LYS A 157 -8.69 -6.23 -22.88
C LYS A 157 -8.48 -7.16 -21.69
N ARG A 158 -8.81 -6.71 -20.47
CA ARG A 158 -8.75 -7.52 -19.24
C ARG A 158 -9.64 -8.76 -19.35
N LEU A 159 -10.89 -8.58 -19.77
CA LEU A 159 -11.82 -9.72 -19.96
C LEU A 159 -11.34 -10.71 -21.04
N LYS A 160 -10.55 -10.26 -22.02
CA LYS A 160 -9.97 -11.12 -23.06
C LYS A 160 -8.65 -11.79 -22.64
N SER A 161 -8.01 -11.34 -21.56
CA SER A 161 -6.73 -11.91 -21.07
C SER A 161 -6.89 -13.35 -20.57
N GLY A 162 -8.12 -13.72 -20.21
CA GLY A 162 -8.45 -15.01 -19.62
C GLY A 162 -8.27 -15.04 -18.10
N ALA A 163 -7.90 -13.94 -17.44
CA ALA A 163 -7.92 -13.82 -15.98
C ALA A 163 -9.34 -13.74 -15.44
N ASN A 164 -9.52 -14.11 -14.16
CA ASN A 164 -10.73 -13.80 -13.41
C ASN A 164 -10.72 -12.31 -13.08
N VAL A 165 -11.82 -11.60 -13.35
CA VAL A 165 -11.89 -10.16 -13.12
C VAL A 165 -12.94 -9.87 -12.06
N TYR A 166 -12.53 -9.24 -10.98
CA TYR A 166 -13.37 -8.86 -9.84
C TYR A 166 -13.47 -7.34 -9.79
N VAL A 167 -14.69 -6.81 -9.91
CA VAL A 167 -14.95 -5.37 -9.90
C VAL A 167 -15.72 -4.99 -8.64
N LEU A 168 -15.17 -4.07 -7.86
CA LEU A 168 -15.79 -3.44 -6.70
C LEU A 168 -15.94 -1.94 -6.98
N VAL A 169 -17.17 -1.51 -7.22
CA VAL A 169 -17.50 -0.08 -7.32
C VAL A 169 -17.74 0.47 -5.92
N ALA A 170 -16.98 1.50 -5.53
CA ALA A 170 -17.03 2.15 -4.23
C ALA A 170 -17.36 3.64 -4.36
N GLY A 171 -17.65 4.30 -3.24
CA GLY A 171 -17.90 5.73 -3.16
C GLY A 171 -16.72 6.49 -2.57
N VAL A 172 -15.56 6.44 -3.22
CA VAL A 172 -14.28 6.97 -2.71
C VAL A 172 -14.23 8.50 -2.80
N LEU A 173 -14.88 9.10 -3.80
CA LEU A 173 -14.87 10.54 -4.05
C LEU A 173 -16.02 11.30 -3.36
N GLY A 174 -16.68 10.66 -2.39
CA GLY A 174 -17.67 11.28 -1.52
C GLY A 174 -19.11 10.82 -1.75
N MET A 175 -20.05 11.63 -1.25
CA MET A 175 -21.45 11.23 -1.07
C MET A 175 -22.17 10.93 -2.39
N ASP A 176 -21.93 11.73 -3.44
CA ASP A 176 -22.53 11.47 -4.75
C ASP A 176 -22.04 10.14 -5.35
N SER A 177 -20.74 9.85 -5.23
CA SER A 177 -20.17 8.57 -5.66
C SER A 177 -20.78 7.41 -4.89
N ALA A 178 -20.97 7.54 -3.57
CA ALA A 178 -21.60 6.50 -2.76
C ALA A 178 -23.04 6.20 -3.21
N LYS A 179 -23.82 7.24 -3.52
CA LYS A 179 -25.20 7.08 -4.03
C LYS A 179 -25.24 6.45 -5.43
N LYS A 180 -24.33 6.85 -6.32
CA LYS A 180 -24.21 6.23 -7.66
C LYS A 180 -23.77 4.77 -7.59
N ALA A 181 -22.81 4.45 -6.73
CA ALA A 181 -22.38 3.08 -6.49
C ALA A 181 -23.51 2.22 -5.92
N ALA A 182 -24.29 2.72 -4.97
CA ALA A 182 -25.47 2.01 -4.47
C ALA A 182 -26.50 1.75 -5.58
N THR A 183 -26.71 2.74 -6.46
CA THR A 183 -27.64 2.62 -7.60
C THR A 183 -27.15 1.57 -8.59
N PHE A 184 -25.85 1.59 -8.88
CA PHE A 184 -25.17 0.59 -9.72
C PHE A 184 -25.44 -0.84 -9.23
N TYR A 185 -25.31 -1.11 -7.92
CA TYR A 185 -25.56 -2.45 -7.40
C TYR A 185 -27.02 -2.88 -7.50
N GLN A 186 -27.97 -1.99 -7.22
CA GLN A 186 -29.40 -2.33 -7.39
C GLN A 186 -29.75 -2.68 -8.84
N GLU A 187 -29.12 -2.03 -9.82
CA GLU A 187 -29.43 -2.24 -11.22
C GLU A 187 -28.66 -3.42 -11.83
N ILE A 188 -27.41 -3.64 -11.41
CA ILE A 188 -26.61 -4.75 -11.94
C ILE A 188 -27.13 -6.12 -11.50
N GLU A 189 -27.83 -6.22 -10.36
CA GLU A 189 -28.51 -7.44 -9.90
C GLU A 189 -29.53 -8.01 -10.92
N SER A 190 -30.09 -7.13 -11.75
CA SER A 190 -31.00 -7.52 -12.83
C SER A 190 -30.29 -8.15 -14.04
N LYS A 191 -28.99 -7.92 -14.20
CA LYS A 191 -28.16 -8.39 -15.33
C LYS A 191 -27.71 -9.83 -15.06
N LYS A 192 -28.17 -10.78 -15.87
CA LYS A 192 -27.97 -12.22 -15.62
C LYS A 192 -26.71 -12.75 -16.28
N SER A 193 -26.41 -12.27 -17.48
CA SER A 193 -25.22 -12.68 -18.23
C SER A 193 -24.03 -11.76 -18.00
N ASP A 194 -22.83 -12.29 -18.22
CA ASP A 194 -21.60 -11.49 -18.16
C ASP A 194 -21.58 -10.39 -19.22
N LYS A 195 -22.16 -10.64 -20.41
CA LYS A 195 -22.28 -9.61 -21.44
C LYS A 195 -23.15 -8.43 -20.99
N GLU A 196 -24.30 -8.72 -20.37
CA GLU A 196 -25.20 -7.68 -19.85
C GLU A 196 -24.54 -6.87 -18.71
N LYS A 197 -23.80 -7.54 -17.82
CA LYS A 197 -23.05 -6.87 -16.75
C LYS A 197 -21.93 -5.99 -17.33
N GLN A 198 -21.18 -6.50 -18.30
CA GLN A 198 -20.12 -5.75 -18.97
C GLN A 198 -20.68 -4.51 -19.68
N ASP A 199 -21.76 -4.66 -20.43
CA ASP A 199 -22.42 -3.55 -21.13
C ASP A 199 -22.91 -2.49 -20.15
N TYR A 200 -23.52 -2.92 -19.04
CA TYR A 200 -23.99 -2.01 -18.01
C TYR A 200 -22.85 -1.26 -17.32
N ILE A 201 -21.73 -1.94 -16.98
CA ILE A 201 -20.54 -1.27 -16.45
C ILE A 201 -20.01 -0.25 -17.45
N ASN A 202 -19.86 -0.62 -18.71
CA ASN A 202 -19.39 0.31 -19.75
C ASN A 202 -20.32 1.52 -19.89
N GLU A 203 -21.63 1.32 -19.86
CA GLU A 203 -22.61 2.40 -19.93
C GLU A 203 -22.49 3.35 -18.73
N VAL A 204 -22.47 2.82 -17.51
CA VAL A 204 -22.40 3.63 -16.28
C VAL A 204 -21.12 4.47 -16.24
N PHE A 205 -19.97 3.90 -16.61
CA PHE A 205 -18.71 4.65 -16.62
C PHE A 205 -18.57 5.57 -17.84
N SER A 206 -19.28 5.34 -18.95
CA SER A 206 -19.21 6.21 -20.14
C SER A 206 -20.17 7.40 -20.05
N LYS A 207 -21.41 7.16 -19.59
CA LYS A 207 -22.49 8.15 -19.59
C LYS A 207 -22.83 8.68 -18.20
N GLY A 208 -22.32 8.03 -17.16
CA GLY A 208 -22.76 8.26 -15.78
C GLY A 208 -24.11 7.60 -15.50
N ILE A 209 -24.49 7.64 -14.23
CA ILE A 209 -25.81 7.23 -13.74
C ILE A 209 -26.33 8.27 -12.76
N LYS A 210 -27.65 8.48 -12.75
CA LYS A 210 -28.29 9.30 -11.71
C LYS A 210 -28.54 8.44 -10.48
N PRO A 211 -28.21 8.92 -9.27
CA PRO A 211 -28.68 8.29 -8.04
C PRO A 211 -30.19 8.06 -8.04
N LYS A 212 -30.63 6.89 -7.59
CA LYS A 212 -32.03 6.69 -7.21
C LYS A 212 -32.37 7.47 -5.94
N ASP A 213 -33.61 7.93 -5.86
CA ASP A 213 -34.13 8.62 -4.68
C ASP A 213 -34.17 7.67 -3.48
N ASN A 214 -33.86 8.20 -2.29
CA ASN A 214 -33.88 7.46 -1.02
C ASN A 214 -33.06 6.15 -0.99
N ILE A 215 -32.01 6.06 -1.81
CA ILE A 215 -31.18 4.86 -1.85
C ILE A 215 -30.36 4.68 -0.56
N ASP A 216 -30.35 3.46 -0.04
CA ASP A 216 -29.49 3.10 1.10
C ASP A 216 -28.03 2.97 0.65
N ILE A 217 -27.18 3.81 1.24
CA ILE A 217 -25.74 3.87 0.95
C ILE A 217 -24.87 3.25 2.06
N THR A 218 -25.48 2.76 3.14
CA THR A 218 -24.76 2.32 4.36
C THR A 218 -23.69 1.29 4.03
N ARG A 219 -24.03 0.28 3.22
CA ARG A 219 -23.07 -0.75 2.81
C ARG A 219 -21.91 -0.19 1.98
N ILE A 220 -22.18 0.76 1.09
CA ILE A 220 -21.15 1.39 0.26
C ILE A 220 -20.21 2.23 1.11
N MET A 221 -20.73 2.99 2.06
CA MET A 221 -19.90 3.76 2.98
C MET A 221 -19.00 2.86 3.83
N ASN A 222 -19.52 1.73 4.33
CA ASN A 222 -18.72 0.77 5.08
C ASN A 222 -17.59 0.19 4.23
N ILE A 223 -17.87 -0.19 2.98
CA ILE A 223 -16.84 -0.64 2.03
C ILE A 223 -15.79 0.46 1.83
N THR A 224 -16.19 1.70 1.55
CA THR A 224 -15.25 2.83 1.35
C THR A 224 -14.38 3.07 2.59
N ILE A 225 -14.96 3.04 3.79
CA ILE A 225 -14.23 3.23 5.06
C ILE A 225 -13.20 2.12 5.25
N GLU A 226 -13.60 0.87 5.02
CA GLU A 226 -12.68 -0.28 5.14
C GLU A 226 -11.57 -0.24 4.09
N LEU A 227 -11.86 0.16 2.85
CA LEU A 227 -10.83 0.36 1.82
C LEU A 227 -9.83 1.45 2.24
N GLY A 228 -10.32 2.57 2.78
CA GLY A 228 -9.45 3.64 3.30
C GLY A 228 -8.59 3.20 4.50
N ALA A 229 -9.16 2.38 5.39
CA ALA A 229 -8.44 1.76 6.51
C ALA A 229 -7.42 0.71 6.07
N ALA A 230 -7.70 0.01 4.96
CA ALA A 230 -6.76 -0.92 4.32
C ALA A 230 -5.56 -0.21 3.64
N GLY A 231 -5.55 1.12 3.57
CA GLY A 231 -4.47 1.90 2.98
C GLY A 231 -4.72 2.30 1.51
N LEU A 232 -5.91 2.05 0.96
CA LEU A 232 -6.27 2.54 -0.38
C LEU A 232 -6.40 4.07 -0.33
N ARG A 233 -5.61 4.76 -1.17
CA ARG A 233 -5.57 6.23 -1.24
C ARG A 233 -6.11 6.82 -2.54
N GLY A 234 -6.42 5.99 -3.54
CA GLY A 234 -6.91 6.45 -4.83
C GLY A 234 -7.53 5.34 -5.68
N VAL A 235 -8.27 5.76 -6.70
CA VAL A 235 -8.91 4.88 -7.69
C VAL A 235 -8.69 5.45 -9.11
N PRO A 236 -8.60 4.62 -10.17
CA PRO A 236 -8.75 3.16 -10.16
C PRO A 236 -7.62 2.49 -9.40
N TYR A 237 -7.95 1.51 -8.58
CA TYR A 237 -6.97 0.67 -7.88
C TYR A 237 -7.03 -0.72 -8.50
N VAL A 238 -5.90 -1.19 -9.02
CA VAL A 238 -5.82 -2.45 -9.76
C VAL A 238 -4.79 -3.35 -9.10
N ILE A 239 -5.19 -4.59 -8.79
CA ILE A 239 -4.32 -5.63 -8.24
C ILE A 239 -4.31 -6.79 -9.24
N GLU A 240 -3.12 -7.24 -9.62
CA GLU A 240 -2.92 -8.41 -10.48
C GLU A 240 -2.27 -9.54 -9.67
N ARG A 241 -2.86 -10.73 -9.70
CA ARG A 241 -2.36 -11.96 -9.04
C ARG A 241 -2.32 -13.14 -9.99
#